data_AF-A0A485K9U4-F1
#
_entry.id   AF-A0A485K9U4-F1
#
_cell.length_a   1.000
_cell.length_b   1.000
_cell.length_c   1.000
_cell.angle_alpha   90.00
_cell.angle_beta   90.00
_cell.angle_gamma   90.00
#
_symmetry.space_group_name_H-M   'P 1'
#
loop_
_entity.id
_entity.type
_entity.pdbx_description
1 polymer ?
#
loop_
_entity_poly.entity_id
_entity_poly.type
_entity_poly.pdbx_seq_one_letter_code
_entity_poly.pdbx_strand_id
1 'polypeptide(L)'
;MLALSTLFLATYVAAQPGPNPCAPQIDNAISAAFRTCTTAAGFTNPWSYPQLALLGALHSTTSFVHGDYCAGTFDPACDAFAALPLNPLTNCDYNVYKGQWFNAFKEIPTFCAADVPSTLTVRLSVRSGKALGVTGDAVVVTAPVTADMHPTFDFDFHNHDFQSSDNGQCLTINDDKQLVTTPCDPNDDKTKWSVSQANNTVTHTATGLCVDADPTDDVGIATLQPCNSSPNQYISTYEPLDSPCSASFAYDADFDGEDLSDEIAYGGPESCCSSCQTYVPGCKAYSWADGVCYYKKEAGNAVFKRGVVSATVPSL
;
A
#
# COMPACT_ATOMS: atom_id res chain seq x y z
N MET A 1 -26.88 11.76 32.22
CA MET A 1 -27.32 10.39 31.88
C MET A 1 -26.63 10.01 30.59
N LEU A 2 -25.86 8.91 30.61
CA LEU A 2 -25.48 7.97 29.53
C LEU A 2 -25.16 8.57 28.13
N ALA A 3 -24.05 8.28 27.45
CA ALA A 3 -23.05 7.22 27.60
C ALA A 3 -21.73 7.66 26.92
N LEU A 4 -20.59 7.35 27.54
CA LEU A 4 -19.29 7.36 26.88
C LEU A 4 -19.29 6.25 25.83
N SER A 5 -19.15 6.60 24.56
CA SER A 5 -18.84 5.63 23.50
C SER A 5 -17.33 5.62 23.33
N THR A 6 -16.66 4.73 24.08
CA THR A 6 -15.27 4.35 23.86
C THR A 6 -15.19 3.59 22.54
N LEU A 7 -14.62 4.23 21.52
CA LEU A 7 -14.26 3.58 20.27
C LEU A 7 -13.16 2.55 20.57
N PHE A 8 -13.47 1.28 20.34
CA PHE A 8 -12.50 0.19 20.41
C PHE A 8 -11.48 0.38 19.28
N LEU A 9 -10.23 0.76 19.62
CA LEU A 9 -9.10 0.27 18.83
C LEU A 9 -9.12 -1.25 18.98
N ALA A 10 -9.42 -1.96 17.91
CA ALA A 10 -9.06 -3.37 17.80
C ALA A 10 -7.54 -3.45 17.64
N THR A 11 -6.79 -3.17 18.71
CA THR A 11 -5.46 -3.71 18.84
C THR A 11 -5.66 -5.22 18.95
N TYR A 12 -5.37 -5.94 17.88
CA TYR A 12 -5.16 -7.39 17.95
C TYR A 12 -3.83 -7.62 18.70
N VAL A 13 -3.82 -7.31 19.99
CA VAL A 13 -2.89 -7.96 20.92
C VAL A 13 -3.55 -9.28 21.23
N ALA A 14 -3.41 -10.24 20.31
CA ALA A 14 -3.56 -11.64 20.70
C ALA A 14 -2.64 -11.82 21.92
N ALA A 15 -3.21 -12.25 23.04
CA ALA A 15 -2.49 -12.44 24.29
C ALA A 15 -1.24 -13.29 24.02
N GLN A 16 -0.04 -12.77 24.29
CA GLN A 16 1.20 -13.54 24.18
C GLN A 16 1.61 -14.01 25.59
N PRO A 17 1.25 -15.24 26.03
CA PRO A 17 1.86 -15.82 27.21
C PRO A 17 3.17 -16.50 26.80
N GLY A 18 4.26 -15.76 26.62
CA GLY A 18 5.58 -16.40 26.52
C GLY A 18 6.00 -16.91 27.91
N PRO A 19 6.27 -18.22 28.09
CA PRO A 19 7.61 -18.66 28.47
C PRO A 19 7.89 -20.15 28.16
N ASN A 20 7.45 -20.73 27.02
CA ASN A 20 7.91 -22.06 26.61
C ASN A 20 9.11 -21.91 25.64
N PRO A 21 10.32 -21.57 26.13
CA PRO A 21 11.43 -21.23 25.25
C PRO A 21 11.83 -22.40 24.38
N CYS A 22 12.17 -22.10 23.14
CA CYS A 22 12.81 -23.08 22.28
C CYS A 22 14.17 -23.49 22.84
N ALA A 23 14.58 -24.73 22.54
CA ALA A 23 15.96 -25.14 22.80
C ALA A 23 16.92 -24.34 21.90
N PRO A 24 18.16 -24.04 22.33
CA PRO A 24 19.07 -23.16 21.58
C PRO A 24 19.32 -23.59 20.12
N GLN A 25 19.37 -24.89 19.85
CA GLN A 25 19.51 -25.41 18.49
C GLN A 25 18.27 -25.18 17.63
N ILE A 26 17.08 -25.18 18.23
CA ILE A 26 15.81 -24.89 17.54
C ILE A 26 15.70 -23.38 17.30
N ASP A 27 16.06 -22.55 18.28
CA ASP A 27 16.16 -21.09 18.11
C ASP A 27 17.06 -20.72 16.91
N ASN A 28 18.24 -21.33 16.83
CA ASN A 28 19.17 -21.10 15.72
C ASN A 28 18.58 -21.54 14.38
N ALA A 29 17.87 -22.66 14.32
CA ALA A 29 17.21 -23.14 13.11
C ALA A 29 16.08 -22.20 12.66
N ILE A 30 15.22 -21.78 13.60
CA ILE A 30 14.15 -20.81 13.34
C ILE A 30 14.75 -19.49 12.85
N SER A 31 15.78 -18.96 13.51
CA SER A 31 16.45 -17.71 13.12
C SER A 31 17.07 -17.80 11.72
N ALA A 32 17.69 -18.93 11.37
CA ALA A 32 18.25 -19.15 10.05
C ALA A 32 17.18 -19.20 8.96
N ALA A 33 16.08 -19.92 9.19
CA ALA A 33 14.94 -20.01 8.28
C ALA A 33 14.28 -18.63 8.05
N PHE A 34 14.14 -17.82 9.11
CA PHE A 34 13.71 -16.43 8.99
C PHE A 34 14.65 -15.62 8.09
N ARG A 35 15.97 -15.72 8.27
CA ARG A 35 16.93 -14.89 7.52
C ARG A 35 16.87 -15.12 6.01
N THR A 36 16.71 -16.37 5.58
CA THR A 36 16.58 -16.66 4.15
C THR A 36 15.27 -16.11 3.59
N CYS A 37 14.16 -16.34 4.30
CA CYS A 37 12.84 -15.90 3.85
C CYS A 37 12.67 -14.37 3.88
N THR A 38 13.16 -13.70 4.93
CA THR A 38 13.19 -12.22 5.01
C THR A 38 13.99 -11.59 3.87
N THR A 39 15.12 -12.21 3.48
CA THR A 39 15.92 -11.73 2.34
C THR A 39 15.15 -11.88 1.03
N ALA A 40 14.48 -13.01 0.82
CA ALA A 40 13.66 -13.26 -0.36
C ALA A 40 12.48 -12.27 -0.47
N ALA A 41 11.84 -11.96 0.65
CA ALA A 41 10.77 -10.96 0.76
C ALA A 41 11.28 -9.50 0.73
N GLY A 42 12.58 -9.27 0.51
CA GLY A 42 13.15 -7.92 0.38
C GLY A 42 13.42 -7.17 1.70
N PHE A 43 13.18 -7.78 2.86
CA PHE A 43 13.49 -7.21 4.18
C PHE A 43 14.98 -7.36 4.52
N THR A 44 15.82 -6.58 3.85
CA THR A 44 17.29 -6.67 3.99
C THR A 44 17.90 -5.67 4.97
N ASN A 45 17.14 -4.65 5.39
CA ASN A 45 17.65 -3.62 6.31
C ASN A 45 17.71 -4.17 7.76
N PRO A 46 18.91 -4.36 8.34
CA PRO A 46 19.04 -4.90 9.69
C PRO A 46 18.50 -3.96 10.78
N TRP A 47 18.42 -2.65 10.50
CA TRP A 47 17.87 -1.65 11.42
C TRP A 47 16.34 -1.66 11.48
N SER A 48 15.69 -2.37 10.56
CA SER A 48 14.23 -2.47 10.44
C SER A 48 13.65 -3.72 11.09
N TYR A 49 14.44 -4.48 11.86
CA TYR A 49 14.02 -5.75 12.47
C TYR A 49 13.36 -6.68 11.45
N PRO A 50 14.12 -7.17 10.45
CA PRO A 50 13.54 -7.79 9.24
C PRO A 50 12.62 -8.97 9.52
N GLN A 51 12.89 -9.75 10.58
CA GLN A 51 12.06 -10.88 11.00
C GLN A 51 10.69 -10.41 11.52
N LEU A 52 10.67 -9.31 12.28
CA LEU A 52 9.44 -8.71 12.76
C LEU A 52 8.65 -8.07 11.60
N ALA A 53 9.35 -7.44 10.66
CA ALA A 53 8.72 -6.89 9.45
C ALA A 53 8.07 -7.98 8.59
N LEU A 54 8.77 -9.11 8.39
CA LEU A 54 8.19 -10.28 7.70
C LEU A 54 6.96 -10.81 8.43
N LEU A 55 7.02 -11.00 9.75
CA LEU A 55 5.85 -11.46 10.52
C LEU A 55 4.69 -10.47 10.45
N GLY A 56 4.96 -9.17 10.53
CA GLY A 56 3.93 -8.14 10.37
C GLY A 56 3.25 -8.24 9.00
N ALA A 57 4.03 -8.48 7.95
CA ALA A 57 3.54 -8.64 6.60
C ALA A 57 2.73 -9.95 6.43
N LEU A 58 3.25 -11.09 6.90
CA LEU A 58 2.58 -12.39 6.82
C LEU A 58 1.27 -12.47 7.62
N HIS A 59 1.12 -11.67 8.69
CA HIS A 59 -0.13 -11.56 9.43
C HIS A 59 -1.18 -10.67 8.75
N SER A 60 -0.81 -9.92 7.72
CA SER A 60 -1.68 -8.95 7.05
C SER A 60 -2.17 -9.51 5.73
N THR A 61 -3.47 -9.77 5.63
CA THR A 61 -4.12 -10.27 4.40
C THR A 61 -4.18 -9.25 3.26
N THR A 62 -3.80 -7.99 3.53
CA THR A 62 -3.63 -6.94 2.52
C THR A 62 -2.16 -6.71 2.14
N SER A 63 -1.25 -7.54 2.67
CA SER A 63 0.16 -7.49 2.32
C SER A 63 0.45 -8.27 1.04
N PHE A 64 1.18 -7.65 0.13
CA PHE A 64 1.67 -8.37 -1.05
C PHE A 64 2.67 -9.48 -0.69
N VAL A 65 3.46 -9.28 0.38
CA VAL A 65 4.37 -10.32 0.89
C VAL A 65 3.60 -11.53 1.40
N HIS A 66 2.43 -11.33 2.02
CA HIS A 66 1.58 -12.43 2.45
C HIS A 66 1.05 -13.24 1.27
N GLY A 67 0.50 -12.56 0.26
CA GLY A 67 0.02 -13.19 -0.96
C GLY A 67 1.14 -13.91 -1.74
N ASP A 68 2.29 -13.27 -1.93
CA ASP A 68 3.47 -13.85 -2.58
C ASP A 68 4.03 -15.06 -1.83
N TYR A 69 4.05 -15.02 -0.51
CA TYR A 69 4.44 -16.17 0.31
C TYR A 69 3.48 -17.34 0.09
N CYS A 70 2.17 -17.10 0.09
CA CYS A 70 1.17 -18.14 -0.13
C CYS A 70 1.13 -18.67 -1.57
N ALA A 71 1.53 -17.86 -2.55
CA ALA A 71 1.66 -18.26 -3.95
C ALA A 71 2.98 -19.01 -4.25
N GLY A 72 3.92 -19.07 -3.29
CA GLY A 72 5.22 -19.72 -3.47
C GLY A 72 6.26 -18.87 -4.21
N THR A 73 6.03 -17.56 -4.36
CA THR A 73 6.93 -16.63 -5.07
C THR A 73 8.35 -16.61 -4.47
N PHE A 74 8.46 -16.84 -3.16
CA PHE A 74 9.74 -16.80 -2.46
C PHE A 74 10.46 -18.15 -2.39
N ASP A 75 9.94 -19.19 -3.04
CA ASP A 75 10.55 -20.52 -3.04
C ASP A 75 11.74 -20.58 -4.02
N PRO A 76 12.81 -21.34 -3.69
CA PRO A 76 12.97 -22.21 -2.52
C PRO A 76 13.52 -21.50 -1.27
N ALA A 77 13.71 -20.17 -1.30
CA ALA A 77 14.38 -19.45 -0.23
C ALA A 77 13.57 -19.42 1.08
N CYS A 78 12.24 -19.55 1.00
CA CYS A 78 11.34 -19.69 2.14
C CYS A 78 11.01 -21.16 2.52
N ASP A 79 11.49 -22.18 1.79
CA ASP A 79 11.18 -23.59 2.07
C ASP A 79 11.50 -24.00 3.52
N ALA A 80 12.66 -23.56 4.02
CA ALA A 80 13.08 -23.85 5.39
C ALA A 80 12.14 -23.23 6.43
N PHE A 81 11.56 -22.06 6.14
CA PHE A 81 10.58 -21.39 6.99
C PHE A 81 9.24 -22.14 6.93
N ALA A 82 8.75 -22.43 5.72
CA ALA A 82 7.51 -23.17 5.49
C ALA A 82 7.53 -24.59 6.09
N ALA A 83 8.72 -25.21 6.21
CA ALA A 83 8.89 -26.54 6.79
C ALA A 83 8.97 -26.57 8.33
N LEU A 84 9.17 -25.44 9.02
CA LEU A 84 9.24 -25.38 10.48
C LEU A 84 8.06 -26.07 11.20
N PRO A 85 6.77 -25.89 10.81
CA PRO A 85 5.66 -26.53 11.49
C PRO A 85 5.61 -28.05 11.33
N LEU A 86 6.36 -28.63 10.39
CA LEU A 86 6.46 -30.09 10.23
C LEU A 86 7.31 -30.74 11.33
N ASN A 87 8.08 -29.96 12.08
CA ASN A 87 8.91 -30.43 13.19
C ASN A 87 8.24 -30.11 14.53
N PRO A 88 7.74 -31.10 15.30
CA PRO A 88 7.10 -30.86 16.60
C PRO A 88 7.98 -30.11 17.62
N LEU A 89 9.31 -30.11 17.45
CA LEU A 89 10.23 -29.37 18.31
C LEU A 89 10.12 -27.85 18.13
N THR A 90 9.50 -27.36 17.06
CA THR A 90 9.23 -25.92 16.84
C THR A 90 7.95 -25.44 17.53
N ASN A 91 7.25 -26.32 18.26
CA ASN A 91 6.14 -25.93 19.16
C ASN A 91 6.70 -25.34 20.46
N CYS A 92 7.35 -24.20 20.32
CA CYS A 92 8.02 -23.43 21.35
C CYS A 92 7.99 -21.94 20.96
N ASP A 93 8.29 -21.07 21.90
CA ASP A 93 8.17 -19.63 21.74
C ASP A 93 9.55 -19.03 21.43
N TYR A 94 9.75 -18.65 20.17
CA TYR A 94 10.95 -17.95 19.67
C TYR A 94 10.84 -16.46 19.97
N ASN A 95 11.84 -15.87 20.66
CA ASN A 95 11.87 -14.43 20.91
C ASN A 95 12.36 -13.70 19.66
N VAL A 96 11.44 -13.15 18.87
CA VAL A 96 11.78 -12.40 17.66
C VAL A 96 12.46 -11.09 18.04
N TYR A 97 11.84 -10.32 18.94
CA TYR A 97 12.38 -9.05 19.39
C TYR A 97 11.72 -8.58 20.70
N LYS A 98 12.54 -8.24 21.72
CA LYS A 98 12.11 -7.60 22.98
C LYS A 98 10.83 -8.18 23.61
N GLY A 99 10.69 -9.51 23.63
CA GLY A 99 9.53 -10.17 24.23
C GLY A 99 8.31 -10.26 23.32
N GLN A 100 8.47 -9.99 22.02
CA GLN A 100 7.55 -10.45 20.99
C GLN A 100 7.92 -11.88 20.61
N TRP A 101 6.98 -12.78 20.91
CA TRP A 101 7.16 -14.21 20.74
C TRP A 101 6.47 -14.70 19.48
N PHE A 102 7.06 -15.70 18.85
CA PHE A 102 6.56 -16.37 17.67
C PHE A 102 6.66 -17.88 17.86
N ASN A 103 5.56 -18.60 17.61
CA ASN A 103 5.50 -20.04 17.68
C ASN A 103 5.31 -20.62 16.28
N ALA A 104 6.43 -21.01 15.64
CA ALA A 104 6.44 -21.44 14.24
C ALA A 104 5.49 -22.62 13.96
N PHE A 105 5.35 -23.55 14.91
CA PHE A 105 4.45 -24.69 14.78
C PHE A 105 2.98 -24.28 14.72
N LYS A 106 2.59 -23.26 15.48
CA LYS A 106 1.19 -22.81 15.58
C LYS A 106 0.84 -21.75 14.54
N GLU A 107 1.74 -20.82 14.27
CA GLU A 107 1.43 -19.61 13.50
C GLU A 107 1.61 -19.80 11.99
N ILE A 108 2.68 -20.49 11.54
CA ILE A 108 2.95 -20.66 10.10
C ILE A 108 1.79 -21.31 9.33
N PRO A 109 1.14 -22.37 9.85
CA PRO A 109 -0.01 -22.96 9.16
C PRO A 109 -1.21 -22.02 8.99
N THR A 110 -1.28 -20.94 9.77
CA THR A 110 -2.39 -19.97 9.70
C THR A 110 -2.21 -18.92 8.62
N PHE A 111 -0.98 -18.69 8.13
CA PHE A 111 -0.73 -17.67 7.11
C PHE A 111 -1.42 -18.00 5.80
N CYS A 112 -1.38 -19.24 5.33
CA CYS A 112 -1.93 -19.63 4.03
C CYS A 112 -3.06 -20.66 4.20
N ALA A 113 -3.98 -20.40 5.13
CA ALA A 113 -5.16 -21.23 5.30
C ALA A 113 -6.00 -21.25 4.00
N ALA A 114 -6.77 -22.32 3.80
CA ALA A 114 -7.46 -22.59 2.53
C ALA A 114 -8.49 -21.52 2.10
N ASP A 115 -8.84 -20.60 2.99
CA ASP A 115 -9.74 -19.47 2.78
C ASP A 115 -9.01 -18.18 2.36
N VAL A 116 -7.68 -18.16 2.33
CA VAL A 116 -6.89 -17.03 1.85
C VAL A 116 -7.05 -16.90 0.33
N PRO A 117 -7.57 -15.75 -0.18
CA PRO A 117 -7.71 -15.53 -1.61
C PRO A 117 -6.36 -15.53 -2.32
N SER A 118 -6.32 -16.09 -3.53
CA SER A 118 -5.15 -15.99 -4.42
C SER A 118 -5.03 -14.64 -5.13
N THR A 119 -6.00 -13.76 -4.91
CA THR A 119 -6.05 -12.42 -5.50
C THR A 119 -6.28 -11.36 -4.43
N LEU A 120 -5.80 -10.14 -4.70
CA LEU A 120 -6.06 -8.97 -3.86
C LEU A 120 -6.60 -7.83 -4.73
N THR A 121 -7.84 -7.42 -4.45
CA THR A 121 -8.41 -6.22 -5.04
C THR A 121 -7.76 -4.99 -4.42
N VAL A 122 -7.17 -4.14 -5.26
CA VAL A 122 -6.50 -2.89 -4.86
C VAL A 122 -6.93 -1.73 -5.71
N ARG A 123 -6.67 -0.52 -5.20
CA ARG A 123 -6.60 0.69 -6.01
C ARG A 123 -5.15 1.06 -6.22
N LEU A 124 -4.80 1.50 -7.42
CA LEU A 124 -3.47 2.05 -7.68
C LEU A 124 -3.55 3.57 -7.58
N SER A 125 -3.23 4.10 -6.39
CA SER A 125 -3.43 5.51 -6.07
C SER A 125 -2.12 6.29 -6.21
N VAL A 126 -2.17 7.42 -6.93
CA VAL A 126 -1.05 8.37 -6.97
C VAL A 126 -1.06 9.27 -5.74
N ARG A 127 0.03 9.99 -5.51
CA ARG A 127 0.25 10.79 -4.30
C ARG A 127 -0.82 11.85 -4.00
N SER A 128 -1.49 12.34 -5.05
CA SER A 128 -2.60 13.30 -4.92
C SER A 128 -3.91 12.65 -4.48
N GLY A 129 -3.96 11.34 -4.19
CA GLY A 129 -5.21 10.61 -3.90
C GLY A 129 -6.04 10.29 -5.15
N LYS A 130 -5.61 10.74 -6.34
CA LYS A 130 -6.15 10.27 -7.61
C LYS A 130 -5.78 8.79 -7.83
N ALA A 131 -6.51 8.09 -8.68
CA ALA A 131 -6.27 6.69 -8.97
C ALA A 131 -5.95 6.46 -10.44
N LEU A 132 -5.24 5.38 -10.75
CA LEU A 132 -5.20 4.85 -12.10
C LEU A 132 -6.54 4.18 -12.42
N GLY A 133 -7.08 4.46 -13.60
CA GLY A 133 -8.28 3.83 -14.14
C GLY A 133 -8.15 3.62 -15.64
N VAL A 134 -9.10 2.92 -16.26
CA VAL A 134 -9.02 2.57 -17.68
C VAL A 134 -10.05 3.34 -18.50
N THR A 135 -9.59 3.94 -19.62
CA THR A 135 -10.46 4.60 -20.62
C THR A 135 -10.16 4.02 -22.00
N GLY A 136 -11.11 3.25 -22.54
CA GLY A 136 -10.83 2.39 -23.70
C GLY A 136 -9.83 1.31 -23.28
N ASP A 137 -8.63 1.32 -23.86
CA ASP A 137 -7.53 0.44 -23.46
C ASP A 137 -6.41 1.20 -22.73
N ALA A 138 -6.47 2.53 -22.67
CA ALA A 138 -5.43 3.36 -22.06
C ALA A 138 -5.64 3.47 -20.55
N VAL A 139 -4.54 3.44 -19.80
CA VAL A 139 -4.56 3.60 -18.34
C VAL A 139 -4.23 5.05 -18.01
N VAL A 140 -5.15 5.70 -17.33
CA VAL A 140 -5.12 7.15 -17.08
C VAL A 140 -5.22 7.47 -15.60
N VAL A 141 -4.64 8.60 -15.20
CA VAL A 141 -4.80 9.17 -13.86
C VAL A 141 -6.15 9.88 -13.80
N THR A 142 -7.10 9.30 -13.06
CA THR A 142 -8.45 9.83 -12.88
C THR A 142 -8.67 10.31 -11.46
N ALA A 143 -9.50 11.33 -11.29
CA ALA A 143 -10.09 11.62 -9.99
C ALA A 143 -10.90 10.38 -9.54
N PRO A 144 -10.96 10.08 -8.23
CA PRO A 144 -11.81 9.00 -7.74
C PRO A 144 -13.27 9.36 -8.04
N VAL A 145 -13.89 8.61 -8.95
CA VAL A 145 -15.22 8.93 -9.47
C VAL A 145 -16.26 8.41 -8.47
N THR A 146 -16.39 9.05 -7.31
CA THR A 146 -17.37 8.72 -6.25
C THR A 146 -17.21 7.34 -5.57
N ALA A 147 -17.79 7.19 -4.38
CA ALA A 147 -17.70 6.01 -3.50
C ALA A 147 -18.07 4.66 -4.19
N ASP A 148 -18.85 4.71 -5.27
CA ASP A 148 -19.43 3.53 -5.93
C ASP A 148 -18.81 3.23 -7.33
N MET A 149 -17.84 4.02 -7.82
CA MET A 149 -17.18 3.83 -9.13
C MET A 149 -15.67 4.10 -9.03
N HIS A 150 -15.02 3.43 -8.10
CA HIS A 150 -13.57 3.48 -8.01
C HIS A 150 -12.94 2.42 -8.90
N PRO A 151 -12.06 2.80 -9.84
CA PRO A 151 -11.33 1.82 -10.63
C PRO A 151 -10.47 0.97 -9.68
N THR A 152 -10.71 -0.33 -9.68
CA THR A 152 -9.90 -1.30 -8.93
C THR A 152 -9.20 -2.26 -9.89
N PHE A 153 -8.15 -2.87 -9.38
CA PHE A 153 -7.43 -3.94 -10.03
C PHE A 153 -7.36 -5.13 -9.10
N ASP A 154 -7.67 -6.32 -9.62
CA ASP A 154 -7.43 -7.57 -8.91
C ASP A 154 -6.01 -8.02 -9.26
N PHE A 155 -5.12 -8.04 -8.26
CA PHE A 155 -3.78 -8.59 -8.42
C PHE A 155 -3.80 -10.08 -8.14
N ASP A 156 -3.37 -10.90 -9.09
CA ASP A 156 -3.19 -12.35 -8.91
C ASP A 156 -1.78 -12.66 -8.44
N PHE A 157 -1.62 -13.29 -7.26
CA PHE A 157 -0.31 -13.59 -6.70
C PHE A 157 0.43 -14.74 -7.38
N HIS A 158 -0.27 -15.60 -8.12
CA HIS A 158 0.36 -16.69 -8.88
C HIS A 158 0.80 -16.22 -10.26
N ASN A 159 -0.03 -15.41 -10.90
CA ASN A 159 0.24 -14.89 -12.24
C ASN A 159 0.98 -13.55 -12.23
N HIS A 160 1.04 -12.85 -11.09
CA HIS A 160 1.63 -11.51 -10.95
C HIS A 160 1.10 -10.47 -11.94
N ASP A 161 -0.17 -10.56 -12.30
CA ASP A 161 -0.84 -9.60 -13.18
C ASP A 161 -1.94 -8.82 -12.46
N PHE A 162 -2.25 -7.64 -12.98
CA PHE A 162 -3.35 -6.80 -12.52
C PHE A 162 -4.48 -6.89 -13.53
N GLN A 163 -5.63 -7.45 -13.15
CA GLN A 163 -6.85 -7.40 -13.95
C GLN A 163 -7.67 -6.18 -13.59
N SER A 164 -7.99 -5.32 -14.56
CA SER A 164 -8.83 -4.14 -14.34
C SER A 164 -10.30 -4.53 -14.18
N SER A 165 -10.96 -3.96 -13.17
CA SER A 165 -12.42 -4.07 -13.00
C SER A 165 -13.22 -3.31 -14.08
N ASP A 166 -12.61 -2.34 -14.76
CA ASP A 166 -13.29 -1.50 -15.76
C ASP A 166 -13.61 -2.27 -17.05
N ASN A 167 -12.68 -3.13 -17.49
CA ASN A 167 -12.80 -3.86 -18.76
C ASN A 167 -12.44 -5.35 -18.69
N GLY A 168 -12.05 -5.86 -17.52
CA GLY A 168 -11.68 -7.26 -17.31
C GLY A 168 -10.37 -7.68 -17.97
N GLN A 169 -9.57 -6.73 -18.44
CA GLN A 169 -8.29 -6.98 -19.11
C GLN A 169 -7.10 -6.75 -18.17
N CYS A 170 -5.96 -7.32 -18.54
CA CYS A 170 -4.75 -7.26 -17.74
C CYS A 170 -3.91 -6.04 -18.11
N LEU A 171 -3.32 -5.41 -17.10
CA LEU A 171 -2.41 -4.29 -17.23
C LEU A 171 -1.14 -4.72 -17.97
N THR A 172 -0.76 -3.98 -19.00
CA THR A 172 0.45 -4.21 -19.79
C THR A 172 1.06 -2.89 -20.27
N ILE A 173 2.10 -2.99 -21.10
CA ILE A 173 2.78 -1.85 -21.71
C ILE A 173 2.78 -1.96 -23.23
N ASN A 174 2.58 -0.82 -23.90
CA ASN A 174 2.78 -0.72 -25.34
C ASN A 174 4.24 -0.39 -25.70
N ASP A 175 4.54 -0.31 -27.00
CA ASP A 175 5.89 -0.04 -27.50
C ASP A 175 6.43 1.35 -27.09
N ASP A 176 5.52 2.30 -26.81
CA ASP A 176 5.84 3.64 -26.31
C ASP A 176 5.96 3.70 -24.78
N LYS A 177 5.91 2.55 -24.09
CA LYS A 177 5.97 2.40 -22.63
C LYS A 177 4.81 3.08 -21.90
N GLN A 178 3.67 3.25 -22.55
CA GLN A 178 2.44 3.68 -21.91
C GLN A 178 1.76 2.47 -21.27
N LEU A 179 1.16 2.66 -20.10
CA LEU A 179 0.29 1.65 -19.51
C LEU A 179 -0.98 1.55 -20.34
N VAL A 180 -1.28 0.33 -20.74
CA VAL A 180 -2.50 -0.03 -21.45
C VAL A 180 -3.04 -1.33 -20.87
N THR A 181 -4.18 -1.78 -21.38
CA THR A 181 -4.73 -3.10 -21.06
C THR A 181 -4.75 -4.01 -22.29
N THR A 182 -4.69 -5.31 -22.05
CA THR A 182 -4.73 -6.37 -23.07
C THR A 182 -5.46 -7.59 -22.51
N PRO A 183 -6.05 -8.48 -23.33
CA PRO A 183 -6.58 -9.75 -22.83
C PRO A 183 -5.55 -10.48 -21.95
N CYS A 184 -5.99 -10.96 -20.79
CA CYS A 184 -5.14 -11.64 -19.83
C CYS A 184 -4.55 -12.94 -20.41
N ASP A 185 -3.23 -13.06 -20.37
CA ASP A 185 -2.49 -14.29 -20.65
C ASP A 185 -1.49 -14.53 -19.51
N PRO A 186 -1.65 -15.61 -18.72
CA PRO A 186 -0.75 -15.89 -17.61
C PRO A 186 0.69 -16.16 -18.07
N ASN A 187 0.94 -16.45 -19.36
CA ASN A 187 2.27 -16.70 -19.91
C ASN A 187 2.90 -15.47 -20.57
N ASP A 188 2.19 -14.33 -20.64
CA ASP A 188 2.75 -13.12 -21.22
C ASP A 188 3.56 -12.34 -20.18
N ASP A 189 4.88 -12.35 -20.33
CA ASP A 189 5.80 -11.61 -19.45
C ASP A 189 5.53 -10.09 -19.42
N LYS A 190 4.83 -9.53 -20.42
CA LYS A 190 4.44 -8.11 -20.45
C LYS A 190 3.28 -7.75 -19.53
N THR A 191 2.62 -8.73 -18.92
CA THR A 191 1.54 -8.50 -17.95
C THR A 191 2.01 -8.65 -16.51
N LYS A 192 3.32 -8.84 -16.29
CA LYS A 192 3.89 -9.20 -14.99
C LYS A 192 4.41 -7.99 -14.23
N TRP A 193 4.00 -7.88 -12.97
CA TRP A 193 4.27 -6.75 -12.10
C TRP A 193 4.77 -7.20 -10.73
N SER A 194 5.59 -6.36 -10.11
CA SER A 194 6.00 -6.48 -8.72
C SER A 194 5.59 -5.22 -7.96
N VAL A 195 5.14 -5.38 -6.71
CA VAL A 195 4.61 -4.29 -5.91
C VAL A 195 5.42 -4.17 -4.63
N SER A 196 5.96 -2.98 -4.37
CA SER A 196 6.65 -2.66 -3.14
C SER A 196 5.80 -1.70 -2.32
N GLN A 197 5.00 -2.23 -1.39
CA GLN A 197 4.18 -1.40 -0.48
C GLN A 197 5.04 -0.50 0.43
N ALA A 198 6.26 -0.94 0.78
CA ALA A 198 7.18 -0.15 1.58
C ALA A 198 7.68 1.11 0.84
N ASN A 199 7.85 1.02 -0.48
CA ASN A 199 8.31 2.13 -1.32
C ASN A 199 7.16 2.84 -2.05
N ASN A 200 5.94 2.29 -2.01
CA ASN A 200 4.80 2.68 -2.85
C ASN A 200 5.19 2.70 -4.33
N THR A 201 5.79 1.62 -4.81
CA THR A 201 6.19 1.49 -6.23
C THR A 201 5.60 0.25 -6.84
N VAL A 202 5.20 0.36 -8.11
CA VAL A 202 4.78 -0.76 -8.95
C VAL A 202 5.77 -0.86 -10.11
N THR A 203 6.39 -2.02 -10.27
CA THR A 203 7.49 -2.24 -11.23
C THR A 203 7.08 -3.32 -12.21
N HIS A 204 7.25 -3.06 -13.50
CA HIS A 204 7.05 -4.05 -14.53
C HIS A 204 8.23 -5.04 -14.53
N THR A 205 7.93 -6.31 -14.31
CA THR A 205 8.95 -7.33 -13.99
C THR A 205 9.92 -7.55 -15.15
N ALA A 206 9.43 -7.60 -16.39
CA ALA A 206 10.27 -7.89 -17.55
C ALA A 206 11.22 -6.74 -17.93
N THR A 207 10.87 -5.48 -17.63
CA THR A 207 11.69 -4.31 -18.00
C THR A 207 12.42 -3.68 -16.81
N GLY A 208 12.00 -3.95 -15.58
CA GLY A 208 12.49 -3.31 -14.37
C GLY A 208 12.17 -1.81 -14.28
N LEU A 209 11.24 -1.31 -15.11
CA LEU A 209 10.79 0.08 -15.07
C LEU A 209 9.61 0.23 -14.12
N CYS A 210 9.53 1.39 -13.47
CA CYS A 210 8.48 1.73 -12.53
C CYS A 210 7.35 2.47 -13.24
N VAL A 211 6.11 2.24 -12.79
CA VAL A 211 4.96 3.06 -13.17
C VAL A 211 5.22 4.50 -12.75
N ASP A 212 5.03 5.42 -13.68
CA ASP A 212 5.19 6.86 -13.54
C ASP A 212 3.90 7.54 -14.02
N ALA A 213 3.20 8.16 -13.07
CA ALA A 213 1.87 8.71 -13.27
C ALA A 213 1.82 10.13 -12.72
N ASP A 214 1.90 11.11 -13.62
CA ASP A 214 1.86 12.52 -13.28
C ASP A 214 0.39 13.01 -13.14
N PRO A 215 -0.06 13.39 -11.93
CA PRO A 215 -1.43 13.87 -11.75
C PRO A 215 -1.69 15.26 -12.35
N THR A 216 -0.65 15.96 -12.81
CA THR A 216 -0.69 17.30 -13.43
C THR A 216 -0.66 17.29 -14.95
N ASP A 217 -0.33 16.16 -15.58
CA ASP A 217 -0.24 16.06 -17.04
C ASP A 217 -1.62 16.17 -17.71
N ASP A 218 -1.67 16.90 -18.82
CA ASP A 218 -2.87 17.14 -19.62
C ASP A 218 -3.34 15.88 -20.36
N VAL A 219 -2.40 15.00 -20.72
CA VAL A 219 -2.70 13.71 -21.37
C VAL A 219 -3.17 12.69 -20.35
N GLY A 220 -2.61 12.72 -19.14
CA GLY A 220 -3.02 11.91 -18.00
C GLY A 220 -2.76 10.41 -18.17
N ILE A 221 -2.03 9.97 -19.21
CA ILE A 221 -1.69 8.57 -19.45
C ILE A 221 -0.50 8.18 -18.56
N ALA A 222 -0.64 7.10 -17.80
CA ALA A 222 0.46 6.57 -17.02
C ALA A 222 1.52 5.91 -17.93
N THR A 223 2.80 6.07 -17.62
CA THR A 223 3.92 5.54 -18.40
C THR A 223 4.88 4.74 -17.53
N LEU A 224 5.90 4.12 -18.14
CA LEU A 224 7.01 3.48 -17.42
C LEU A 224 8.29 4.29 -17.57
N GLN A 225 8.93 4.57 -16.44
CA GLN A 225 10.22 5.27 -16.38
C GLN A 225 11.23 4.48 -15.54
N PRO A 226 12.54 4.77 -15.66
CA PRO A 226 13.54 4.20 -14.75
C PRO A 226 13.15 4.48 -13.30
N CYS A 227 13.16 3.44 -12.46
CA CYS A 227 12.82 3.56 -11.05
C CYS A 227 13.73 4.55 -10.33
N ASN A 228 13.15 5.55 -9.68
CA ASN A 228 13.84 6.56 -8.91
C ASN A 228 12.92 7.11 -7.80
N SER A 229 13.30 8.19 -7.13
CA SER A 229 12.51 8.79 -6.03
C SER A 229 11.51 9.86 -6.51
N SER A 230 11.10 9.80 -7.78
CA SER A 230 10.13 10.73 -8.36
C SER A 230 8.79 10.60 -7.63
N PRO A 231 8.14 11.72 -7.27
CA PRO A 231 6.81 11.68 -6.67
C PRO A 231 5.75 11.08 -7.60
N ASN A 232 5.96 11.11 -8.92
CA ASN A 232 5.06 10.51 -9.90
C ASN A 232 5.15 8.97 -9.91
N GLN A 233 6.18 8.39 -9.30
CA GLN A 233 6.32 6.94 -9.14
C GLN A 233 5.73 6.43 -7.81
N TYR A 234 5.13 7.33 -7.02
CA TYR A 234 4.35 6.96 -5.84
C TYR A 234 3.01 6.36 -6.30
N ILE A 235 2.93 5.03 -6.26
CA ILE A 235 1.73 4.25 -6.52
C ILE A 235 1.43 3.42 -5.26
N SER A 236 0.49 3.88 -4.46
CA SER A 236 0.02 3.18 -3.27
C SER A 236 -1.06 2.17 -3.64
N THR A 237 -1.01 0.99 -3.01
CA THR A 237 -2.10 0.00 -3.07
C THR A 237 -3.00 0.03 -1.85
N TYR A 238 -2.71 0.91 -0.89
CA TYR A 238 -3.54 1.06 0.30
C TYR A 238 -4.79 1.85 -0.04
N GLU A 239 -5.89 1.52 0.64
CA GLU A 239 -7.06 2.38 0.62
C GLU A 239 -6.68 3.79 1.12
N PRO A 240 -7.23 4.85 0.51
CA PRO A 240 -7.00 6.21 0.97
C PRO A 240 -7.31 6.33 2.46
N LEU A 241 -6.45 7.02 3.20
CA LEU A 241 -6.65 7.21 4.63
C LEU A 241 -8.00 7.89 4.86
N ASP A 242 -8.86 7.26 5.66
CA ASP A 242 -10.14 7.85 6.04
C ASP A 242 -9.88 9.09 6.92
N SER A 243 -9.97 10.25 6.30
CA SER A 243 -9.75 11.55 6.90
C SER A 243 -11.10 12.27 7.00
N PRO A 244 -11.38 13.02 8.09
CA PRO A 244 -12.62 13.79 8.18
C PRO A 244 -12.76 14.84 7.06
N CYS A 245 -11.67 15.17 6.34
CA CYS A 245 -11.70 16.06 5.19
C CYS A 245 -11.99 15.35 3.84
N SER A 246 -11.84 14.01 3.75
CA SER A 246 -11.91 13.23 2.50
C SER A 246 -13.23 13.44 1.76
N ALA A 247 -14.34 13.53 2.50
CA ALA A 247 -15.68 13.76 1.96
C ALA A 247 -15.85 15.13 1.25
N SER A 248 -14.94 16.08 1.47
CA SER A 248 -14.97 17.41 0.86
C SER A 248 -13.85 17.65 -0.16
N PHE A 249 -13.15 16.59 -0.56
CA PHE A 249 -12.08 16.69 -1.55
C PHE A 249 -12.60 17.23 -2.88
N ALA A 250 -12.06 18.38 -3.27
CA ALA A 250 -12.20 18.98 -4.57
C ALA A 250 -10.90 18.71 -5.35
N TYR A 251 -10.95 17.69 -6.22
CA TYR A 251 -9.84 17.36 -7.11
C TYR A 251 -9.73 18.37 -8.25
N ASP A 252 -8.49 18.61 -8.68
CA ASP A 252 -8.14 19.59 -9.71
C ASP A 252 -8.65 21.00 -9.40
N ALA A 253 -8.69 21.35 -8.12
CA ALA A 253 -9.21 22.61 -7.65
C ALA A 253 -8.31 23.21 -6.57
N ASP A 254 -7.99 24.49 -6.73
CA ASP A 254 -7.36 25.36 -5.73
C ASP A 254 -8.43 26.27 -5.14
N PHE A 255 -8.46 26.43 -3.82
CA PHE A 255 -9.34 27.41 -3.19
C PHE A 255 -8.65 28.77 -3.20
N ASP A 256 -9.24 29.76 -3.88
CA ASP A 256 -8.66 31.10 -3.93
C ASP A 256 -8.58 31.77 -2.54
N GLY A 257 -7.76 32.82 -2.44
CA GLY A 257 -7.52 33.56 -1.21
C GLY A 257 -6.08 33.47 -0.69
N GLU A 258 -5.81 34.22 0.39
CA GLU A 258 -4.50 34.24 1.03
C GLU A 258 -4.30 33.03 1.95
N ASP A 259 -3.13 32.41 1.81
CA ASP A 259 -2.70 31.32 2.69
C ASP A 259 -2.28 31.87 4.05
N LEU A 260 -2.68 31.19 5.11
CA LEU A 260 -2.24 31.43 6.49
C LEU A 260 -0.78 31.01 6.66
N SER A 261 -0.43 29.87 6.08
CA SER A 261 0.90 29.27 6.10
C SER A 261 0.94 28.08 5.15
N ASP A 262 2.15 27.60 4.87
CA ASP A 262 2.41 26.38 4.13
C ASP A 262 3.23 25.37 4.94
N GLU A 263 3.06 24.08 4.65
CA GLU A 263 3.82 23.00 5.27
C GLU A 263 4.00 21.82 4.30
N ILE A 264 5.15 21.15 4.38
CA ILE A 264 5.39 19.91 3.62
C ILE A 264 4.53 18.77 4.18
N ALA A 265 3.70 18.17 3.33
CA ALA A 265 2.93 16.96 3.61
C ALA A 265 3.49 15.75 2.85
N TYR A 266 4.18 14.88 3.59
CA TYR A 266 4.79 13.69 3.02
C TYR A 266 3.78 12.61 2.59
N GLY A 267 2.61 12.56 3.22
CA GLY A 267 1.61 11.49 3.03
C GLY A 267 0.45 11.80 2.08
N GLY A 268 0.45 12.96 1.40
CA GLY A 268 -0.65 13.36 0.50
C GLY A 268 -1.64 14.34 1.12
N PRO A 269 -2.76 14.66 0.42
CA PRO A 269 -3.72 15.69 0.84
C PRO A 269 -4.40 15.41 2.18
N GLU A 270 -4.57 14.14 2.55
CA GLU A 270 -5.18 13.73 3.83
C GLU A 270 -4.37 14.22 5.03
N SER A 271 -3.04 14.32 4.87
CA SER A 271 -2.12 14.77 5.93
C SER A 271 -2.34 16.25 6.29
N CYS A 272 -2.86 17.06 5.37
CA CYS A 272 -3.15 18.47 5.62
C CYS A 272 -4.31 18.66 6.61
N CYS A 273 -5.25 17.72 6.66
CA CYS A 273 -6.47 17.87 7.44
C CYS A 273 -6.17 17.97 8.95
N SER A 274 -5.40 17.03 9.48
CA SER A 274 -5.05 17.00 10.91
C SER A 274 -4.18 18.18 11.31
N SER A 275 -3.23 18.58 10.45
CA SER A 275 -2.39 19.74 10.70
C SER A 275 -3.18 21.05 10.70
N CYS A 276 -4.10 21.24 9.75
CA CYS A 276 -5.01 22.39 9.73
C CYS A 276 -5.85 22.47 11.01
N GLN A 277 -6.42 21.34 11.46
CA GLN A 277 -7.25 21.30 12.67
C GLN A 277 -6.46 21.57 13.96
N THR A 278 -5.22 21.08 14.03
CA THR A 278 -4.48 21.01 15.30
C THR A 278 -3.46 22.13 15.46
N TYR A 279 -2.78 22.50 14.39
CA TYR A 279 -1.56 23.30 14.46
C TYR A 279 -1.66 24.67 13.80
N VAL A 280 -2.71 24.93 13.01
CA VAL A 280 -2.87 26.19 12.26
C VAL A 280 -4.09 26.96 12.75
N PRO A 281 -3.92 27.91 13.69
CA PRO A 281 -5.03 28.69 14.22
C PRO A 281 -5.82 29.41 13.13
N GLY A 282 -7.14 29.20 13.11
CA GLY A 282 -8.04 29.82 12.14
C GLY A 282 -8.09 29.14 10.78
N CYS A 283 -7.40 28.02 10.59
CA CYS A 283 -7.49 27.22 9.37
C CYS A 283 -8.88 26.57 9.25
N LYS A 284 -9.51 26.72 8.08
CA LYS A 284 -10.83 26.15 7.75
C LYS A 284 -10.84 25.40 6.43
N ALA A 285 -9.79 25.51 5.65
CA ALA A 285 -9.62 24.82 4.39
C ALA A 285 -8.13 24.70 4.07
N TYR A 286 -7.80 23.88 3.09
CA TYR A 286 -6.46 23.82 2.52
C TYR A 286 -6.51 23.47 1.05
N SER A 287 -5.41 23.75 0.35
CA SER A 287 -5.12 23.24 -0.98
C SER A 287 -3.79 22.49 -0.91
N TRP A 288 -3.77 21.23 -1.32
CA TRP A 288 -2.56 20.41 -1.41
C TRP A 288 -2.05 20.42 -2.85
N ALA A 289 -0.77 20.70 -3.05
CA ALA A 289 -0.11 20.63 -4.34
C ALA A 289 1.34 20.17 -4.18
N ASP A 290 1.74 19.17 -4.97
CA ASP A 290 3.12 18.65 -5.04
C ASP A 290 3.78 18.40 -3.67
N GLY A 291 3.01 17.82 -2.73
CA GLY A 291 3.51 17.53 -1.38
C GLY A 291 3.52 18.71 -0.42
N VAL A 292 2.87 19.83 -0.73
CA VAL A 292 2.76 21.00 0.16
C VAL A 292 1.28 21.27 0.45
N CYS A 293 0.97 21.48 1.73
CA CYS A 293 -0.32 22.01 2.19
C CYS A 293 -0.27 23.53 2.24
N TYR A 294 -1.19 24.18 1.55
CA TYR A 294 -1.43 25.62 1.62
C TYR A 294 -2.68 25.84 2.46
N TYR A 295 -2.51 26.25 3.72
CA TYR A 295 -3.59 26.36 4.71
C TYR A 295 -4.33 27.67 4.57
N LYS A 296 -5.66 27.64 4.64
CA LYS A 296 -6.51 28.78 4.32
C LYS A 296 -7.49 29.08 5.44
N LYS A 297 -7.77 30.37 5.64
CA LYS A 297 -8.72 30.88 6.66
C LYS A 297 -10.19 30.55 6.34
N GLU A 298 -10.48 30.28 5.07
CA GLU A 298 -11.79 29.93 4.53
C GLU A 298 -11.63 29.19 3.20
N ALA A 299 -12.67 28.46 2.79
CA ALA A 299 -12.74 27.92 1.44
C ALA A 299 -13.22 29.03 0.51
N GLY A 300 -12.31 29.60 -0.25
CA GLY A 300 -12.62 30.53 -1.33
C GLY A 300 -13.33 29.85 -2.50
N ASN A 301 -13.39 30.52 -3.65
CA ASN A 301 -13.89 29.90 -4.87
C ASN A 301 -12.93 28.79 -5.33
N ALA A 302 -13.49 27.68 -5.78
CA ALA A 302 -12.73 26.64 -6.45
C ALA A 302 -12.29 27.13 -7.84
N VAL A 303 -10.98 27.25 -8.04
CA VAL A 303 -10.35 27.55 -9.32
C VAL A 303 -9.74 26.27 -9.86
N PHE A 304 -10.06 25.92 -11.11
CA PHE A 304 -9.51 24.73 -11.73
C PHE A 304 -7.99 24.81 -11.80
N LYS A 305 -7.32 23.83 -11.19
CA LYS A 305 -5.86 23.69 -11.18
C LYS A 305 -5.51 22.21 -11.07
N ARG A 306 -5.08 21.63 -12.18
CA ARG A 306 -4.81 20.20 -12.29
C ARG A 306 -3.76 19.74 -11.28
N GLY A 307 -3.99 18.59 -10.66
CA GLY A 307 -3.16 17.97 -9.64
C GLY A 307 -3.33 18.54 -8.22
N VAL A 308 -4.05 19.67 -8.06
CA VAL A 308 -4.34 20.25 -6.75
C VAL A 308 -5.55 19.56 -6.14
N VAL A 309 -5.46 19.24 -4.86
CA VAL A 309 -6.59 18.70 -4.09
C VAL A 309 -6.88 19.65 -2.94
N SER A 310 -8.05 20.27 -2.97
CA SER A 310 -8.50 21.14 -1.89
C SER A 310 -9.56 20.45 -1.04
N ALA A 311 -9.65 20.83 0.24
CA ALA A 311 -10.69 20.33 1.12
C ALA A 311 -11.11 21.38 2.14
N THR A 312 -12.37 21.31 2.55
CA THR A 312 -12.87 22.06 3.70
C THR A 312 -12.62 21.25 4.95
N VAL A 313 -12.22 21.93 6.03
CA VAL A 313 -11.95 21.27 7.30
C VAL A 313 -13.20 21.37 8.18
N PRO A 314 -13.77 20.24 8.62
CA PRO A 314 -14.94 20.27 9.51
C PRO A 314 -14.59 20.98 10.82
N SER A 315 -15.52 21.79 11.33
CA SER A 315 -15.44 22.31 12.69
C SER A 315 -15.57 21.16 13.69
N LEU A 316 -14.65 21.08 14.65
CA LEU A 316 -14.71 20.16 15.79
C LEU A 316 -15.94 20.39 16.67
#